data_AF-A0A1X7VJX0-F1
#
_entry.id   AF-A0A1X7VJX0-F1
#
_cell.length_a   1.000
_cell.length_b   1.000
_cell.length_c   1.000
_cell.angle_alpha   90.00
_cell.angle_beta   90.00
_cell.angle_gamma   90.00
#
_symmetry.space_group_name_H-M   'P 1'
#
loop_
_entity.id
_entity.type
_entity.pdbx_description
1 polymer ?
#
loop_
_entity_poly.entity_id
_entity_poly.type
_entity_poly.pdbx_seq_one_letter_code
_entity_poly.pdbx_strand_id
1 'polypeptide(L)'
;MKAALLLLVSFAALLHLVAGWGSQRSKMVYYVKPGEETRFWRAPGQHVPPQTGRAILVAAYFDMNGIKGSVAFYQEKEHEPVTITLSLSGLSQFGGNERWGWHVHEYPINWAHLERNPCNTEHIGGHYDPENRASDPNYAQLCMNNASLCEVGDLGGRHGHLRGNQSVYTFTDNTLNLYGPYSIVGRSLIIHRTNGFRYACTNIEYNGISTIHTYRAAFPCNVKEQSPVFQGEVIMRRSALRHGVTLEANLYRVDGGSINTTHNWYLKSDGNFNVDCSVCKNDNADLFVFGNRTHGSSTNPFAGCGAATRAQHLKCPYGDLTRKCGPLSYTNGDQIQAFCTDTQLGIYPYESVNVNTILVIEDEDGNNLACAKFEPVVPVAANIDIRNRNVYVAGRLFQYDPHDPTYVQFYNTRLGTASHFQVRAHPVPPDGSCTGLGPVYEPRFRFTNLPSSVLINQTGDRDFLGELQNKIIVPNQSIRNSYYQRTSYLPLFGDYSVIGRSFVVLDNNEFVIGCGNITDADPNRDENLRRSLEFYHKPRPWYE
;
A
#
# COMPACT_ATOMS: atom_id res chain seq x y z
N MET A 1 -66.01 -14.61 47.78
CA MET A 1 -66.88 -13.67 47.04
C MET A 1 -66.39 -12.26 47.33
N LYS A 2 -66.05 -11.47 46.29
CA LYS A 2 -66.01 -9.98 46.22
C LYS A 2 -65.22 -9.24 47.32
N ALA A 3 -64.49 -8.14 47.10
CA ALA A 3 -64.02 -7.39 45.96
C ALA A 3 -62.97 -6.38 46.49
N ALA A 4 -62.14 -5.89 45.58
CA ALA A 4 -61.38 -4.62 45.56
C ALA A 4 -61.42 -3.65 46.77
N LEU A 5 -60.29 -2.99 47.10
CA LEU A 5 -59.90 -1.67 46.54
C LEU A 5 -58.89 -0.87 47.46
N LEU A 6 -57.80 -0.38 46.84
CA LEU A 6 -57.04 0.87 47.09
C LEU A 6 -56.23 1.13 48.41
N LEU A 7 -54.90 1.29 48.16
CA LEU A 7 -53.97 2.34 48.64
C LEU A 7 -53.13 2.14 49.93
N LEU A 8 -51.81 2.02 49.63
CA LEU A 8 -50.70 2.88 50.10
C LEU A 8 -49.81 2.40 51.26
N VAL A 9 -48.52 2.37 50.90
CA VAL A 9 -47.27 2.37 51.69
C VAL A 9 -46.79 1.02 52.23
N SER A 10 -45.99 0.35 51.38
CA SER A 10 -45.16 -0.79 51.69
C SER A 10 -43.82 -0.37 52.31
N PHE A 11 -43.55 -0.86 53.52
CA PHE A 11 -42.20 -1.08 54.04
C PHE A 11 -41.75 -2.49 53.63
N ALA A 12 -40.57 -2.58 53.01
CA ALA A 12 -39.64 -3.71 52.96
C ALA A 12 -40.16 -5.16 52.87
N ALA A 13 -39.86 -5.84 51.75
CA ALA A 13 -38.89 -6.94 51.69
C ALA A 13 -39.17 -7.93 50.53
N LEU A 14 -38.10 -8.17 49.75
CA LEU A 14 -37.78 -9.37 48.94
C LEU A 14 -38.84 -9.96 48.00
N LEU A 15 -38.60 -9.82 46.68
CA LEU A 15 -38.40 -10.98 45.80
C LEU A 15 -37.63 -10.56 44.52
N HIS A 16 -36.79 -11.46 44.03
CA HIS A 16 -35.86 -11.33 42.91
C HIS A 16 -36.47 -10.89 41.56
N LEU A 17 -35.74 -10.07 40.79
CA LEU A 17 -35.23 -10.29 39.41
C LEU A 17 -35.16 -9.00 38.56
N VAL A 18 -33.96 -8.79 38.00
CA VAL A 18 -33.64 -8.14 36.71
C VAL A 18 -33.46 -6.60 36.65
N ALA A 19 -32.31 -6.24 36.04
CA ALA A 19 -31.93 -5.00 35.34
C ALA A 19 -31.16 -3.90 36.10
N GLY A 20 -29.96 -3.57 35.56
CA GLY A 20 -29.41 -2.21 35.59
C GLY A 20 -28.06 -2.02 36.30
N TRP A 21 -26.95 -2.47 35.71
CA TRP A 21 -25.60 -2.01 36.09
C TRP A 21 -25.36 -0.59 35.54
N GLY A 22 -25.45 0.41 36.41
CA GLY A 22 -25.03 1.79 36.18
C GLY A 22 -23.70 2.09 36.89
N SER A 23 -22.71 2.50 36.09
CA SER A 23 -21.39 3.05 36.40
C SER A 23 -21.21 3.73 37.79
N GLN A 24 -20.35 3.16 38.63
CA GLN A 24 -19.68 3.87 39.74
C GLN A 24 -18.58 4.80 39.17
N ARG A 25 -18.70 6.12 39.36
CA ARG A 25 -17.62 7.09 39.12
C ARG A 25 -16.90 7.38 40.44
N SER A 26 -15.68 6.88 40.60
CA SER A 26 -14.76 7.30 41.66
C SER A 26 -14.22 8.70 41.35
N LYS A 27 -14.52 9.71 42.18
CA LYS A 27 -13.83 11.01 42.14
C LYS A 27 -12.53 10.89 42.96
N MET A 28 -11.37 11.01 42.31
CA MET A 28 -10.10 11.25 43.00
C MET A 28 -9.86 12.76 43.16
N VAL A 29 -9.60 13.17 44.40
CA VAL A 29 -9.11 14.51 44.76
C VAL A 29 -7.61 14.40 44.97
N TYR A 30 -6.81 15.24 44.28
CA TYR A 30 -5.36 15.30 44.47
C TYR A 30 -4.97 16.62 45.14
N TYR A 31 -4.14 16.54 46.19
CA TYR A 31 -3.44 17.68 46.77
C TYR A 31 -2.08 17.85 46.08
N VAL A 32 -1.77 19.07 45.63
CA VAL A 32 -0.48 19.41 45.01
C VAL A 32 0.26 20.36 45.95
N LYS A 33 1.53 20.05 46.27
CA LYS A 33 2.44 21.01 46.92
C LYS A 33 2.89 22.04 45.87
N PRO A 34 2.91 23.36 46.16
CA PRO A 34 3.39 24.35 45.21
C PRO A 34 4.91 24.26 45.05
N GLY A 35 5.41 24.07 43.83
CA GLY A 35 6.83 24.30 43.49
C GLY A 35 7.56 23.27 42.61
N GLU A 36 6.98 22.11 42.30
CA GLU A 36 7.59 21.15 41.35
C GLU A 36 6.67 20.93 40.14
N GLU A 37 7.11 21.38 38.96
CA GLU A 37 6.48 21.01 37.68
C GLU A 37 6.80 19.54 37.35
N THR A 38 6.05 18.62 37.96
CA THR A 38 5.99 17.25 37.46
C THR A 38 5.08 17.22 36.24
N ARG A 39 5.66 17.20 35.04
CA ARG A 39 4.94 16.89 33.80
C ARG A 39 4.43 15.46 33.88
N PHE A 40 3.17 15.30 34.25
CA PHE A 40 2.44 14.04 34.15
C PHE A 40 2.34 13.65 32.68
N TRP A 41 3.19 12.73 32.24
CA TRP A 41 2.88 11.89 31.10
C TRP A 41 1.57 11.17 31.43
N ARG A 42 0.49 11.48 30.69
CA ARG A 42 -0.63 10.55 30.64
C ARG A 42 -0.03 9.22 30.17
N ALA A 43 -0.17 8.17 30.97
CA ALA A 43 -0.03 6.81 30.46
C ALA A 43 -0.80 6.74 29.14
N PRO A 44 -0.27 6.12 28.07
CA PRO A 44 -0.97 6.00 26.80
C PRO A 44 -2.37 5.46 27.07
N GLY A 45 -3.36 6.35 27.01
CA GLY A 45 -4.75 6.01 27.26
C GLY A 45 -5.17 5.08 26.16
N GLN A 46 -5.42 3.81 26.50
CA GLN A 46 -5.96 2.77 25.62
C GLN A 46 -5.48 2.87 24.16
N HIS A 47 -4.27 2.39 23.88
CA HIS A 47 -3.99 1.92 22.53
C HIS A 47 -5.07 0.92 22.15
N VAL A 48 -5.95 1.27 21.21
CA VAL A 48 -6.87 0.28 20.62
C VAL A 48 -5.97 -0.64 19.78
N PRO A 49 -5.75 -1.90 20.18
CA PRO A 49 -4.95 -2.81 19.37
C PRO A 49 -5.58 -2.93 17.97
N PRO A 50 -4.80 -3.29 16.93
CA PRO A 50 -5.37 -3.68 15.65
C PRO A 50 -6.51 -4.66 15.91
N GLN A 51 -7.72 -4.38 15.41
CA GLN A 51 -8.89 -5.17 15.77
C GLN A 51 -8.75 -6.57 15.19
N THR A 52 -8.42 -7.55 16.03
CA THR A 52 -8.35 -8.99 15.71
C THR A 52 -9.68 -9.61 15.31
N GLY A 53 -10.79 -8.86 15.42
CA GLY A 53 -12.14 -9.37 15.24
C GLY A 53 -12.81 -8.98 13.91
N ARG A 54 -12.10 -8.35 12.98
CA ARG A 54 -12.68 -7.93 11.69
C ARG A 54 -12.02 -8.66 10.53
N ALA A 55 -12.82 -9.43 9.81
CA ALA A 55 -12.38 -10.13 8.61
C ALA A 55 -11.61 -9.22 7.65
N ILE A 56 -10.54 -9.75 7.07
CA ILE A 56 -9.73 -9.08 6.06
C ILE A 56 -10.16 -9.60 4.70
N LEU A 57 -10.48 -8.67 3.80
CA LEU A 57 -10.69 -8.93 2.38
C LEU A 57 -9.75 -8.05 1.58
N VAL A 58 -8.79 -8.67 0.90
CA VAL A 58 -7.85 -8.02 0.00
C VAL A 58 -7.94 -8.64 -1.38
N ALA A 59 -7.53 -7.90 -2.40
CA ALA A 59 -7.54 -8.35 -3.77
C ALA A 59 -6.31 -7.84 -4.55
N ALA A 60 -5.81 -8.72 -5.41
CA ALA A 60 -4.83 -8.43 -6.43
C ALA A 60 -5.55 -8.38 -7.78
N TYR A 61 -5.46 -7.26 -8.49
CA TYR A 61 -6.18 -7.03 -9.73
C TYR A 61 -5.22 -7.00 -10.91
N PHE A 62 -5.35 -8.00 -11.78
CA PHE A 62 -4.54 -8.10 -12.98
C PHE A 62 -5.19 -7.32 -14.12
N ASP A 63 -4.37 -6.54 -14.78
CA ASP A 63 -4.61 -5.92 -16.07
C ASP A 63 -3.21 -5.76 -16.68
N MET A 64 -2.60 -6.85 -17.12
CA MET A 64 -1.24 -6.84 -17.67
C MET A 64 -1.04 -7.94 -18.71
N ASN A 65 -0.47 -7.59 -19.85
CA ASN A 65 -0.13 -8.53 -20.93
C ASN A 65 -1.29 -9.45 -21.33
N GLY A 66 -2.51 -8.88 -21.41
CA GLY A 66 -3.74 -9.63 -21.76
C GLY A 66 -4.36 -10.44 -20.62
N ILE A 67 -3.66 -10.65 -19.50
CA ILE A 67 -4.25 -11.25 -18.30
C ILE A 67 -5.08 -10.19 -17.59
N LYS A 68 -6.37 -10.50 -17.37
CA LYS A 68 -7.30 -9.61 -16.69
C LYS A 68 -8.11 -10.32 -15.63
N GLY A 69 -8.42 -9.61 -14.55
CA GLY A 69 -9.36 -10.04 -13.52
C GLY A 69 -8.79 -9.82 -12.12
N SER A 70 -9.18 -10.66 -11.17
CA SER A 70 -8.78 -10.50 -9.78
C SER A 70 -8.51 -11.82 -9.05
N VAL A 71 -7.62 -11.75 -8.07
CA VAL A 71 -7.39 -12.78 -7.06
C VAL A 71 -7.72 -12.16 -5.71
N ALA A 72 -8.81 -12.60 -5.09
CA ALA A 72 -9.26 -12.16 -3.78
C ALA A 72 -8.81 -13.12 -2.68
N PHE A 73 -8.40 -12.56 -1.55
CA PHE A 73 -8.02 -13.30 -0.34
C PHE A 73 -8.92 -12.85 0.81
N TYR A 74 -9.53 -13.81 1.49
CA TYR A 74 -10.43 -13.57 2.61
C TYR A 74 -9.96 -14.37 3.82
N GLN A 75 -9.82 -13.70 4.96
CA GLN A 75 -9.51 -14.35 6.24
C GLN A 75 -10.41 -13.79 7.32
N GLU A 76 -11.23 -14.65 7.93
CA GLU A 76 -12.21 -14.21 8.93
C GLU A 76 -11.52 -13.69 10.20
N LYS A 77 -10.51 -14.42 10.70
CA LYS A 77 -9.75 -14.10 11.93
C LYS A 77 -8.30 -14.55 11.80
N GLU A 78 -7.42 -14.06 12.66
CA GLU A 78 -5.95 -14.25 12.63
C GLU A 78 -5.47 -15.72 12.59
N HIS A 79 -6.30 -16.70 12.97
CA HIS A 79 -5.96 -18.12 12.98
C HIS A 79 -6.87 -18.98 12.10
N GLU A 80 -7.78 -18.35 11.35
CA GLU A 80 -8.63 -19.05 10.40
C GLU A 80 -7.93 -19.18 9.05
N PRO A 81 -8.22 -20.22 8.25
CA PRO A 81 -7.66 -20.37 6.92
C PRO A 81 -8.01 -19.20 5.98
N VAL A 82 -7.13 -18.92 5.04
CA VAL A 82 -7.37 -17.93 3.98
C VAL A 82 -8.13 -18.61 2.83
N THR A 83 -9.28 -18.05 2.48
CA THR A 83 -9.98 -18.41 1.24
C THR A 83 -9.44 -17.57 0.09
N ILE A 84 -8.97 -18.21 -0.97
CA ILE A 84 -8.46 -17.56 -2.18
C ILE A 84 -9.48 -17.79 -3.30
N THR A 85 -9.95 -16.72 -3.95
CA THR A 85 -10.90 -16.80 -5.06
C THR A 85 -10.35 -16.03 -6.26
N LEU A 86 -10.16 -16.74 -7.37
CA LEU A 86 -9.61 -16.19 -8.60
C LEU A 86 -10.74 -16.06 -9.63
N SER A 87 -10.77 -14.93 -10.32
CA SER A 87 -11.55 -14.73 -11.54
C SER A 87 -10.63 -14.08 -12.56
N LEU A 88 -10.06 -14.89 -13.45
CA LEU A 88 -9.04 -14.46 -14.42
C LEU A 88 -9.43 -14.86 -15.85
N SER A 89 -9.00 -14.04 -16.79
CA SER A 89 -9.12 -14.25 -18.24
C SER A 89 -7.77 -13.97 -18.92
N GLY A 90 -7.61 -14.42 -20.16
CA GLY A 90 -6.34 -14.27 -20.90
C GLY A 90 -5.33 -15.39 -20.68
N LEU A 91 -5.57 -16.32 -19.76
CA LEU A 91 -4.66 -17.44 -19.45
C LEU A 91 -4.53 -18.49 -20.59
N SER A 92 -5.36 -18.41 -21.63
CA SER A 92 -5.34 -19.31 -22.79
C SER A 92 -4.65 -18.69 -24.02
N GLN A 93 -4.06 -17.51 -23.89
CA GLN A 93 -3.56 -16.74 -25.03
C GLN A 93 -2.38 -17.35 -25.78
N PHE A 94 -1.62 -18.29 -25.19
CA PHE A 94 -0.69 -19.13 -25.94
C PHE A 94 -1.08 -20.63 -25.93
N GLY A 95 -2.38 -20.91 -25.78
CA GLY A 95 -2.97 -22.24 -25.90
C GLY A 95 -3.55 -22.79 -24.58
N GLY A 96 -4.53 -23.69 -24.69
CA GLY A 96 -5.26 -24.21 -23.53
C GLY A 96 -4.47 -25.14 -22.58
N ASN A 97 -3.26 -25.56 -22.97
CA ASN A 97 -2.40 -26.45 -22.18
C ASN A 97 -1.36 -25.70 -21.32
N GLU A 98 -1.32 -24.38 -21.38
CA GLU A 98 -0.39 -23.60 -20.58
C GLU A 98 -0.63 -23.77 -19.08
N ARG A 99 0.49 -23.78 -18.35
CA ARG A 99 0.52 -23.86 -16.89
C ARG A 99 1.20 -22.60 -16.38
N TRP A 100 0.48 -21.83 -15.59
CA TRP A 100 0.98 -20.57 -15.06
C TRP A 100 1.34 -20.75 -13.60
N GLY A 101 2.61 -20.50 -13.26
CA GLY A 101 3.05 -20.37 -11.88
C GLY A 101 2.50 -19.07 -11.31
N TRP A 102 2.29 -19.00 -10.01
CA TRP A 102 1.78 -17.80 -9.37
C TRP A 102 2.29 -17.71 -7.94
N HIS A 103 2.84 -16.55 -7.59
CA HIS A 103 3.59 -16.38 -6.35
C HIS A 103 3.36 -14.99 -5.76
N VAL A 104 3.30 -14.91 -4.43
CA VAL A 104 3.47 -13.65 -3.70
C VAL A 104 4.97 -13.37 -3.61
N HIS A 105 5.37 -12.14 -3.93
CA HIS A 105 6.75 -11.69 -3.86
C HIS A 105 6.98 -10.75 -2.67
N GLU A 106 8.24 -10.45 -2.39
CA GLU A 106 8.64 -9.71 -1.19
C GLU A 106 8.13 -8.25 -1.20
N TYR A 107 8.36 -7.50 -2.28
CA TYR A 107 8.12 -6.06 -2.31
C TYR A 107 6.87 -5.69 -3.12
N PRO A 108 6.16 -4.61 -2.76
CA PRO A 108 5.13 -4.03 -3.61
C PRO A 108 5.71 -3.48 -4.92
N ILE A 109 4.85 -3.39 -5.93
CA ILE A 109 5.13 -2.65 -7.15
C ILE A 109 4.90 -1.17 -6.87
N ASN A 110 5.90 -0.36 -7.19
CA ASN A 110 5.77 1.08 -7.22
C ASN A 110 5.38 1.53 -8.64
N TRP A 111 4.12 1.92 -8.83
CA TRP A 111 3.60 2.34 -10.14
C TRP A 111 4.13 3.71 -10.60
N ALA A 112 4.82 4.47 -9.74
CA ALA A 112 5.52 5.69 -10.14
C ALA A 112 6.85 5.42 -10.85
N HIS A 113 7.43 4.22 -10.67
CA HIS A 113 8.70 3.79 -11.26
C HIS A 113 8.51 2.58 -12.18
N LEU A 114 7.68 2.76 -13.22
CA LEU A 114 7.47 1.81 -14.30
C LEU A 114 8.70 1.72 -15.22
N GLU A 115 9.69 0.93 -14.82
CA GLU A 115 10.78 0.52 -15.70
C GLU A 115 10.30 -0.46 -16.79
N ARG A 116 11.23 -0.94 -17.65
CA ARG A 116 10.89 -1.81 -18.79
C ARG A 116 10.02 -3.02 -18.39
N ASN A 117 10.23 -3.58 -17.21
CA ASN A 117 9.38 -4.62 -16.64
C ASN A 117 9.17 -4.38 -15.13
N PRO A 118 8.00 -3.87 -14.70
CA PRO A 118 7.71 -3.61 -13.28
C PRO A 118 7.68 -4.90 -12.44
N CYS A 119 7.61 -6.07 -13.08
CA CYS A 119 7.61 -7.36 -12.42
C CYS A 119 9.02 -7.94 -12.23
N ASN A 120 10.12 -7.24 -12.55
CA ASN A 120 11.48 -7.80 -12.46
C ASN A 120 11.91 -8.12 -11.01
N THR A 121 12.92 -8.98 -10.82
CA THR A 121 13.39 -9.33 -9.45
C THR A 121 13.92 -8.11 -8.70
N GLU A 122 14.52 -7.17 -9.43
CA GLU A 122 15.15 -5.98 -8.88
C GLU A 122 14.15 -5.04 -8.18
N HIS A 123 12.89 -5.01 -8.63
CA HIS A 123 11.87 -4.16 -8.01
C HIS A 123 11.01 -4.91 -6.99
N ILE A 124 10.64 -6.16 -7.28
CA ILE A 124 9.68 -6.91 -6.44
C ILE A 124 10.31 -7.99 -5.55
N GLY A 125 11.61 -8.26 -5.71
CA GLY A 125 12.33 -9.25 -4.92
C GLY A 125 12.04 -10.71 -5.30
N GLY A 126 12.45 -11.61 -4.41
CA GLY A 126 12.22 -13.04 -4.50
C GLY A 126 10.78 -13.45 -4.21
N HIS A 127 10.53 -14.76 -4.13
CA HIS A 127 9.30 -15.27 -3.57
C HIS A 127 9.25 -14.91 -2.09
N TYR A 128 8.06 -14.61 -1.58
CA TYR A 128 7.92 -14.27 -0.18
C TYR A 128 8.15 -15.50 0.73
N ASP A 129 9.28 -15.54 1.43
CA ASP A 129 9.68 -16.68 2.26
C ASP A 129 10.17 -16.25 3.65
N PRO A 130 9.27 -15.80 4.53
CA PRO A 130 9.64 -15.32 5.88
C PRO A 130 10.17 -16.44 6.79
N GLU A 131 10.03 -17.71 6.40
CA GLU A 131 10.52 -18.87 7.13
C GLU A 131 11.78 -19.48 6.52
N ASN A 132 12.31 -18.88 5.45
CA ASN A 132 13.51 -19.33 4.74
C ASN A 132 13.47 -20.80 4.32
N ARG A 133 12.29 -21.29 3.90
CA ARG A 133 12.03 -22.64 3.40
C ARG A 133 12.86 -22.98 2.17
N ALA A 134 13.06 -22.02 1.27
CA ALA A 134 13.80 -22.22 0.02
C ALA A 134 15.30 -22.50 0.23
N SER A 135 15.83 -22.20 1.42
CA SER A 135 17.22 -22.53 1.76
C SER A 135 17.48 -24.02 1.99
N ASP A 136 16.43 -24.84 2.17
CA ASP A 136 16.58 -26.28 2.30
C ASP A 136 16.97 -26.91 0.94
N PRO A 137 18.08 -27.66 0.85
CA PRO A 137 18.48 -28.31 -0.41
C PRO A 137 17.44 -29.25 -1.02
N ASN A 138 16.49 -29.75 -0.21
CA ASN A 138 15.41 -30.63 -0.62
C ASN A 138 14.06 -29.89 -0.80
N TYR A 139 14.08 -28.55 -0.83
CA TYR A 139 12.87 -27.71 -0.91
C TYR A 139 11.84 -28.22 -1.92
N ALA A 140 12.27 -28.48 -3.17
CA ALA A 140 11.36 -28.93 -4.23
C ALA A 140 10.61 -30.22 -3.87
N GLN A 141 11.27 -31.17 -3.22
CA GLN A 141 10.65 -32.42 -2.78
C GLN A 141 9.77 -32.21 -1.55
N LEU A 142 10.19 -31.36 -0.61
CA LEU A 142 9.45 -31.05 0.61
C LEU A 142 8.15 -30.32 0.30
N CYS A 143 8.21 -29.27 -0.51
CA CYS A 143 7.04 -28.50 -0.94
C CYS A 143 6.06 -29.37 -1.74
N MET A 144 6.55 -30.18 -2.68
CA MET A 144 5.71 -31.09 -3.46
C MET A 144 4.99 -32.14 -2.58
N ASN A 145 5.64 -32.62 -1.52
CA ASN A 145 5.05 -33.62 -0.62
C ASN A 145 4.16 -33.01 0.47
N ASN A 146 4.42 -31.76 0.87
CA ASN A 146 3.70 -31.07 1.92
C ASN A 146 3.64 -29.57 1.61
N ALA A 147 2.45 -29.11 1.21
CA ALA A 147 2.14 -27.71 0.94
C ALA A 147 2.54 -26.77 2.09
N SER A 148 2.56 -27.25 3.34
CA SER A 148 2.93 -26.43 4.51
C SER A 148 4.43 -26.16 4.63
N LEU A 149 5.26 -26.83 3.81
CA LEU A 149 6.71 -26.65 3.73
C LEU A 149 7.15 -25.83 2.52
N CYS A 150 6.20 -25.41 1.67
CA CYS A 150 6.47 -24.47 0.60
C CYS A 150 6.76 -23.07 1.16
N GLU A 151 7.45 -22.24 0.38
CA GLU A 151 7.55 -20.81 0.65
C GLU A 151 6.14 -20.24 0.88
N VAL A 152 5.99 -19.30 1.83
CA VAL A 152 4.68 -18.66 2.11
C VAL A 152 4.14 -17.92 0.87
N GLY A 153 5.00 -17.56 -0.07
CA GLY A 153 4.63 -16.97 -1.35
C GLY A 153 4.31 -17.96 -2.46
N ASP A 154 4.65 -19.26 -2.32
CA ASP A 154 4.48 -20.23 -3.40
C ASP A 154 3.05 -20.79 -3.47
N LEU A 155 2.17 -20.05 -4.16
CA LEU A 155 0.78 -20.46 -4.37
C LEU A 155 0.67 -21.56 -5.44
N GLY A 156 1.54 -21.53 -6.46
CA GLY A 156 1.59 -22.52 -7.53
C GLY A 156 2.01 -23.91 -7.05
N GLY A 157 2.98 -23.99 -6.15
CA GLY A 157 3.42 -25.22 -5.49
C GLY A 157 2.35 -25.81 -4.59
N ARG A 158 1.63 -24.97 -3.84
CA ARG A 158 0.58 -25.42 -2.89
C ARG A 158 -0.74 -25.80 -3.54
N HIS A 159 -1.21 -24.97 -4.47
CA HIS A 159 -2.56 -25.07 -5.06
C HIS A 159 -2.55 -25.56 -6.51
N GLY A 160 -1.37 -25.74 -7.08
CA GLY A 160 -1.19 -26.07 -8.49
C GLY A 160 -1.12 -24.85 -9.39
N HIS A 161 -0.72 -25.09 -10.64
CA HIS A 161 -0.60 -24.06 -11.66
C HIS A 161 -1.97 -23.66 -12.22
N LEU A 162 -2.13 -22.37 -12.54
CA LEU A 162 -3.33 -21.88 -13.22
C LEU A 162 -3.35 -22.38 -14.67
N ARG A 163 -4.54 -22.61 -15.22
CA ARG A 163 -4.74 -23.16 -16.57
C ARG A 163 -5.72 -22.30 -17.36
N GLY A 164 -5.47 -22.17 -18.66
CA GLY A 164 -6.27 -21.33 -19.55
C GLY A 164 -7.72 -21.79 -19.78
N ASN A 165 -8.05 -23.05 -19.43
CA ASN A 165 -9.39 -23.61 -19.60
C ASN A 165 -10.33 -23.37 -18.41
N GLN A 166 -9.86 -22.75 -17.33
CA GLN A 166 -10.64 -22.42 -16.15
C GLN A 166 -10.44 -20.94 -15.82
N SER A 167 -11.56 -20.20 -15.79
CA SER A 167 -11.55 -18.78 -15.47
C SER A 167 -11.75 -18.49 -13.98
N VAL A 168 -12.25 -19.48 -13.23
CA VAL A 168 -12.56 -19.33 -11.80
C VAL A 168 -11.94 -20.47 -11.01
N TYR A 169 -11.25 -20.10 -9.94
CA TYR A 169 -10.67 -21.03 -8.97
C TYR A 169 -11.03 -20.61 -7.56
N THR A 170 -11.20 -21.58 -6.67
CA THR A 170 -11.35 -21.34 -5.24
C THR A 170 -10.45 -22.31 -4.48
N PHE A 171 -9.63 -21.78 -3.58
CA PHE A 171 -8.72 -22.54 -2.73
C PHE A 171 -8.89 -22.14 -1.26
N THR A 172 -8.50 -23.06 -0.38
CA THR A 172 -8.37 -22.79 1.05
C THR A 172 -6.90 -23.03 1.43
N ASP A 173 -6.26 -22.03 2.02
CA ASP A 173 -4.86 -22.06 2.41
C ASP A 173 -4.72 -21.90 3.93
N ASN A 174 -4.04 -22.84 4.57
CA ASN A 174 -3.86 -22.87 6.03
C ASN A 174 -2.55 -22.24 6.50
N THR A 175 -1.68 -21.80 5.58
CA THR A 175 -0.35 -21.26 5.90
C THR A 175 -0.18 -19.79 5.50
N LEU A 176 -0.99 -19.29 4.55
CA LEU A 176 -1.14 -17.86 4.30
C LEU A 176 -1.76 -17.14 5.50
N ASN A 177 -1.34 -15.89 5.69
CA ASN A 177 -1.90 -15.00 6.68
C ASN A 177 -2.16 -13.62 6.05
N LEU A 178 -3.30 -13.02 6.40
CA LEU A 178 -3.64 -11.61 6.15
C LEU A 178 -3.43 -10.77 7.41
N TYR A 179 -3.33 -11.41 8.58
CA TYR A 179 -2.99 -10.79 9.85
C TYR A 179 -1.52 -11.05 10.21
N GLY A 180 -1.06 -10.33 11.23
CA GLY A 180 0.24 -10.60 11.84
C GLY A 180 1.42 -10.07 11.00
N PRO A 181 2.65 -10.32 11.47
CA PRO A 181 3.86 -9.84 10.80
C PRO A 181 4.07 -10.48 9.42
N TYR A 182 3.62 -11.73 9.27
CA TYR A 182 3.78 -12.49 8.04
C TYR A 182 2.69 -12.23 7.00
N SER A 183 1.88 -11.19 7.19
CA SER A 183 0.82 -10.83 6.27
C SER A 183 1.33 -10.62 4.83
N ILE A 184 0.57 -11.14 3.86
CA ILE A 184 0.79 -10.88 2.43
C ILE A 184 0.19 -9.56 1.95
N VAL A 185 -0.55 -8.85 2.82
CA VAL A 185 -1.20 -7.59 2.46
C VAL A 185 -0.14 -6.53 2.14
N GLY A 186 -0.33 -5.83 1.03
CA GLY A 186 0.61 -4.82 0.53
C GLY A 186 1.79 -5.39 -0.24
N ARG A 187 1.94 -6.72 -0.37
CA ARG A 187 2.95 -7.35 -1.24
C ARG A 187 2.45 -7.50 -2.67
N SER A 188 3.33 -7.87 -3.59
CA SER A 188 2.96 -8.12 -5.00
C SER A 188 2.60 -9.59 -5.26
N LEU A 189 1.66 -9.81 -6.19
CA LEU A 189 1.26 -11.12 -6.70
C LEU A 189 1.62 -11.20 -8.19
N ILE A 190 2.36 -12.24 -8.55
CA ILE A 190 2.95 -12.40 -9.89
C ILE A 190 2.44 -13.69 -10.51
N ILE A 191 2.10 -13.64 -11.80
CA ILE A 191 1.84 -14.79 -12.65
C ILE A 191 3.05 -15.01 -13.56
N HIS A 192 3.59 -16.22 -13.52
CA HIS A 192 4.79 -16.66 -14.24
C HIS A 192 4.44 -17.64 -15.33
N ARG A 193 5.19 -17.58 -16.44
CA ARG A 193 5.23 -18.67 -17.43
C ARG A 193 6.11 -19.80 -16.93
N THR A 194 5.96 -20.99 -17.53
CA THR A 194 6.77 -22.18 -17.21
C THR A 194 8.27 -22.00 -17.44
N ASN A 195 8.68 -21.03 -18.25
CA ASN A 195 10.08 -20.68 -18.47
C ASN A 195 10.65 -19.70 -17.40
N GLY A 196 9.89 -19.41 -16.35
CA GLY A 196 10.27 -18.47 -15.28
C GLY A 196 10.05 -17.00 -15.63
N PHE A 197 9.52 -16.69 -16.82
CA PHE A 197 9.22 -15.31 -17.18
C PHE A 197 8.03 -14.79 -16.36
N ARG A 198 8.28 -13.73 -15.59
CA ARG A 198 7.27 -12.98 -14.83
C ARG A 198 6.39 -12.18 -15.78
N TYR A 199 5.20 -12.72 -16.03
CA TYR A 199 4.37 -12.32 -17.15
C TYR A 199 3.38 -11.22 -16.80
N ALA A 200 2.81 -11.27 -15.59
CA ALA A 200 1.91 -10.23 -15.10
C ALA A 200 2.10 -10.07 -13.60
N CYS A 201 2.01 -8.84 -13.09
CA CYS A 201 2.13 -8.57 -11.66
C CYS A 201 1.19 -7.44 -11.22
N THR A 202 0.81 -7.46 -9.95
CA THR A 202 -0.04 -6.45 -9.31
C THR A 202 0.15 -6.49 -7.79
N ASN A 203 -0.32 -5.47 -7.06
CA ASN A 203 -0.26 -5.43 -5.60
C ASN A 203 -1.50 -6.09 -4.96
N ILE A 204 -1.31 -6.71 -3.79
CA ILE A 204 -2.36 -7.24 -2.94
C ILE A 204 -2.86 -6.09 -2.05
N GLU A 205 -3.99 -5.51 -2.44
CA GLU A 205 -4.51 -4.29 -1.84
C GLU A 205 -5.83 -4.56 -1.10
N TYR A 206 -6.20 -3.70 -0.17
CA TYR A 206 -7.52 -3.79 0.45
C TYR A 206 -8.62 -3.64 -0.61
N ASN A 207 -9.61 -4.54 -0.59
CA ASN A 207 -10.69 -4.50 -1.56
C ASN A 207 -11.58 -3.25 -1.32
N GLY A 208 -11.85 -2.52 -2.40
CA GLY A 208 -12.64 -1.29 -2.37
C GLY A 208 -11.85 -0.05 -1.94
N ILE A 209 -12.54 1.07 -1.78
CA ILE A 209 -11.91 2.35 -1.38
C ILE A 209 -11.74 2.36 0.15
N SER A 210 -10.92 1.45 0.68
CA SER A 210 -10.47 1.55 2.06
C SER A 210 -9.49 2.72 2.14
N THR A 211 -9.64 3.58 3.14
CA THR A 211 -8.79 4.77 3.25
C THR A 211 -7.41 4.31 3.72
N ILE A 212 -6.44 4.29 2.79
CA ILE A 212 -5.04 4.03 3.13
C ILE A 212 -4.40 5.37 3.44
N HIS A 213 -3.87 5.51 4.65
CA HIS A 213 -3.05 6.63 5.03
C HIS A 213 -1.59 6.28 4.78
N THR A 214 -0.93 7.09 3.96
CA THR A 214 0.45 6.87 3.53
C THR A 214 1.33 8.00 4.03
N TYR A 215 2.47 7.66 4.61
CA TYR A 215 3.50 8.58 5.08
C TYR A 215 4.82 8.22 4.44
N ARG A 216 5.61 9.23 4.18
CA ARG A 216 6.90 9.11 3.50
C ARG A 216 7.96 9.79 4.35
N ALA A 217 9.04 9.07 4.61
CA ALA A 217 10.26 9.59 5.20
C ALA A 217 11.37 9.52 4.15
N ALA A 218 11.71 10.65 3.55
CA ALA A 218 12.89 10.77 2.72
C ALA A 218 14.03 11.37 3.52
N PHE A 219 15.26 11.09 3.10
CA PHE A 219 16.48 11.51 3.80
C PHE A 219 17.14 12.68 3.06
N PRO A 220 16.65 13.92 3.23
CA PRO A 220 17.06 15.06 2.41
C PRO A 220 18.48 15.56 2.69
N CYS A 221 19.19 15.13 3.73
CA CYS A 221 20.50 15.68 4.04
C CYS A 221 21.43 14.80 4.90
N ASN A 222 22.75 15.03 4.75
CA ASN A 222 23.84 14.55 5.62
C ASN A 222 24.42 15.71 6.40
N VAL A 223 24.73 15.42 7.65
CA VAL A 223 25.12 16.36 8.67
C VAL A 223 26.63 16.62 8.70
N LYS A 224 27.50 15.71 8.26
CA LYS A 224 28.96 15.94 8.34
C LYS A 224 29.52 16.80 7.20
N GLU A 225 28.90 16.75 6.02
CA GLU A 225 29.44 17.41 4.81
C GLU A 225 28.38 17.95 3.82
N GLN A 226 27.11 18.12 4.22
CA GLN A 226 26.02 18.57 3.32
C GLN A 226 25.62 17.56 2.20
N SER A 227 26.03 16.27 2.26
CA SER A 227 25.79 15.27 1.18
C SER A 227 25.12 13.95 1.63
N PRO A 228 23.85 13.63 1.33
CA PRO A 228 23.06 12.54 1.95
C PRO A 228 23.80 11.18 2.09
N VAL A 229 23.55 10.43 3.17
CA VAL A 229 24.03 9.03 3.30
C VAL A 229 23.21 8.10 2.41
N PHE A 230 21.88 8.27 2.46
CA PHE A 230 20.92 7.53 1.66
C PHE A 230 20.09 8.47 0.80
N GLN A 231 19.85 8.10 -0.46
CA GLN A 231 18.73 8.59 -1.27
C GLN A 231 17.59 7.57 -1.23
N GLY A 232 16.39 7.99 -1.68
CA GLY A 232 15.19 7.17 -1.61
C GLY A 232 14.33 7.51 -0.39
N GLU A 233 13.50 6.55 0.02
CA GLU A 233 12.47 6.77 1.02
C GLU A 233 12.09 5.52 1.80
N VAL A 234 11.53 5.76 2.99
CA VAL A 234 10.74 4.77 3.71
C VAL A 234 9.29 5.20 3.67
N ILE A 235 8.43 4.32 3.21
CA ILE A 235 6.99 4.50 3.12
C ILE A 235 6.31 3.69 4.22
N MET A 236 5.34 4.31 4.88
CA MET A 236 4.49 3.70 5.89
C MET A 236 3.04 3.80 5.43
N ARG A 237 2.35 2.66 5.30
CA ARG A 237 0.94 2.61 4.86
C ARG A 237 0.07 1.93 5.91
N ARG A 238 -1.10 2.51 6.17
CA ARG A 238 -2.09 1.92 7.09
C ARG A 238 -3.49 2.08 6.53
N SER A 239 -4.21 0.96 6.44
CA SER A 239 -5.64 0.99 6.18
C SER A 239 -6.43 1.45 7.41
N ALA A 240 -7.52 2.17 7.21
CA ALA A 240 -8.49 2.51 8.26
C ALA A 240 -9.08 1.30 9.00
N LEU A 241 -8.98 0.09 8.43
CA LEU A 241 -9.38 -1.13 9.12
C LEU A 241 -8.45 -1.52 10.29
N ARG A 242 -7.25 -0.92 10.36
CA ARG A 242 -6.27 -1.10 11.44
C ARG A 242 -5.89 -2.57 11.65
N HIS A 243 -5.47 -3.28 10.60
CA HIS A 243 -4.98 -4.67 10.72
C HIS A 243 -3.45 -4.77 10.87
N GLY A 244 -2.74 -3.69 10.61
CA GLY A 244 -1.29 -3.57 10.68
C GLY A 244 -0.84 -2.31 9.93
N VAL A 245 0.43 -1.98 10.07
CA VAL A 245 1.12 -0.91 9.32
C VAL A 245 2.17 -1.58 8.46
N THR A 246 2.10 -1.39 7.15
CA THR A 246 3.16 -1.85 6.25
C THR A 246 4.25 -0.78 6.19
N LEU A 247 5.50 -1.21 6.28
CA LEU A 247 6.69 -0.39 6.11
C LEU A 247 7.45 -0.92 4.90
N GLU A 248 7.81 -0.03 4.00
CA GLU A 248 8.63 -0.29 2.83
C GLU A 248 9.83 0.64 2.87
N ALA A 249 11.04 0.11 2.80
CA ALA A 249 12.25 0.90 2.61
C ALA A 249 12.79 0.62 1.21
N ASN A 250 13.04 1.67 0.44
CA ASN A 250 13.77 1.61 -0.82
C ASN A 250 14.79 2.74 -0.81
N LEU A 251 16.02 2.39 -0.44
CA LEU A 251 17.10 3.34 -0.19
C LEU A 251 18.31 3.00 -1.05
N TYR A 252 19.07 4.01 -1.45
CA TYR A 252 20.34 3.86 -2.16
C TYR A 252 21.43 4.57 -1.37
N ARG A 253 22.53 3.87 -1.08
CA ARG A 253 23.68 4.48 -0.42
C ARG A 253 24.44 5.37 -1.40
N VAL A 254 24.68 6.63 -1.04
CA VAL A 254 25.31 7.62 -1.94
C VAL A 254 26.54 8.32 -1.36
N ASP A 255 26.93 8.01 -0.12
CA ASP A 255 28.13 8.55 0.54
C ASP A 255 29.43 7.77 0.22
N GLY A 256 29.33 6.67 -0.54
CA GLY A 256 30.46 5.79 -0.86
C GLY A 256 30.93 4.91 0.30
N GLY A 257 30.16 4.78 1.39
CA GLY A 257 30.49 3.86 2.48
C GLY A 257 30.26 2.38 2.15
N SER A 258 30.53 1.50 3.11
CA SER A 258 30.47 0.04 2.91
C SER A 258 29.05 -0.46 2.62
N ILE A 259 28.91 -1.33 1.62
CA ILE A 259 27.63 -2.01 1.27
C ILE A 259 27.53 -3.43 1.84
N ASN A 260 28.52 -3.86 2.62
CA ASN A 260 28.52 -5.18 3.27
C ASN A 260 28.08 -5.12 4.74
N THR A 261 27.43 -4.02 5.14
CA THR A 261 26.96 -3.79 6.51
C THR A 261 25.44 -3.90 6.59
N THR A 262 24.93 -4.15 7.79
CA THR A 262 23.50 -4.03 8.08
C THR A 262 23.23 -2.79 8.90
N HIS A 263 22.02 -2.25 8.79
CA HIS A 263 21.63 -1.02 9.48
C HIS A 263 20.41 -1.26 10.37
N ASN A 264 20.52 -0.80 11.60
CA ASN A 264 19.38 -0.77 12.50
C ASN A 264 18.50 0.43 12.18
N TRP A 265 17.21 0.33 12.44
CA TRP A 265 16.25 1.38 12.16
C TRP A 265 15.17 1.47 13.23
N TYR A 266 14.88 2.70 13.64
CA TYR A 266 14.06 2.99 14.80
C TYR A 266 13.12 4.16 14.53
N LEU A 267 11.91 4.09 15.10
CA LEU A 267 11.09 5.27 15.33
C LEU A 267 11.43 5.84 16.71
N LYS A 268 11.97 7.05 16.72
CA LYS A 268 12.30 7.79 17.93
C LYS A 268 11.39 9.03 18.03
N SER A 269 11.08 9.46 19.25
CA SER A 269 10.40 10.74 19.48
C SER A 269 11.43 11.84 19.64
N ASP A 270 11.23 12.97 18.97
CA ASP A 270 11.95 14.21 19.23
C ASP A 270 11.09 15.15 20.10
N GLY A 271 11.72 15.79 21.08
CA GLY A 271 11.09 16.87 21.85
C GLY A 271 10.95 18.15 21.03
N ASN A 272 11.70 18.29 19.93
CA ASN A 272 11.69 19.41 19.01
C ASN A 272 10.87 19.15 17.74
N PHE A 273 10.23 20.21 17.24
CA PHE A 273 9.35 20.17 16.06
C PHE A 273 10.10 20.32 14.73
N ASN A 274 11.33 20.84 14.77
CA ASN A 274 12.15 21.10 13.60
C ASN A 274 13.19 19.99 13.46
N VAL A 275 12.84 18.96 12.70
CA VAL A 275 13.81 17.96 12.23
C VAL A 275 14.63 18.63 11.14
N ASP A 276 15.68 19.34 11.54
CA ASP A 276 16.76 19.69 10.63
C ASP A 276 17.84 18.60 10.66
N CYS A 277 18.78 18.66 9.72
CA CYS A 277 19.83 17.66 9.64
C CYS A 277 20.67 17.61 10.93
N SER A 278 20.72 18.69 11.75
CA SER A 278 21.47 18.72 13.00
C SER A 278 20.88 17.80 14.08
N VAL A 279 19.60 17.42 13.97
CA VAL A 279 18.96 16.46 14.86
C VAL A 279 19.59 15.07 14.77
N CYS A 280 20.06 14.62 13.60
CA CYS A 280 20.71 13.32 13.48
C CYS A 280 22.12 13.28 14.13
N LYS A 281 22.73 14.45 14.39
CA LYS A 281 24.08 14.59 14.97
C LYS A 281 24.11 14.53 16.50
N ASN A 282 22.96 14.70 17.14
CA ASN A 282 22.91 14.73 18.59
C ASN A 282 22.98 13.28 19.10
N ASP A 283 24.21 12.80 19.35
CA ASP A 283 24.49 11.55 20.07
C ASP A 283 23.93 11.57 21.51
N ASN A 284 23.40 12.71 21.98
CA ASN A 284 22.96 12.91 23.35
C ASN A 284 21.43 12.84 23.51
N ALA A 285 20.99 11.69 24.05
CA ALA A 285 20.03 11.52 25.14
C ALA A 285 18.53 11.84 24.96
N ASP A 286 18.07 12.63 23.98
CA ASP A 286 16.64 13.02 23.92
C ASP A 286 15.77 12.18 22.95
N LEU A 287 16.39 11.40 22.07
CA LEU A 287 15.67 10.54 21.13
C LEU A 287 15.34 9.18 21.78
N PHE A 288 14.15 9.09 22.38
CA PHE A 288 13.67 7.86 23.00
C PHE A 288 12.95 6.98 22.00
N VAL A 289 13.34 5.70 21.93
CA VAL A 289 12.50 4.66 21.32
C VAL A 289 11.25 4.52 22.19
N PHE A 290 10.08 4.68 21.58
CA PHE A 290 8.80 4.57 22.28
C PHE A 290 8.73 3.25 23.08
N GLY A 291 8.52 3.34 24.39
CA GLY A 291 8.37 2.17 25.26
C GLY A 291 9.63 1.69 25.97
N ASN A 292 10.71 2.48 26.01
CA ASN A 292 11.85 2.19 26.87
C ASN A 292 11.47 2.40 28.36
N ARG A 293 10.76 1.44 28.96
CA ARG A 293 10.52 1.43 30.41
C ARG A 293 11.81 1.01 31.10
N THR A 294 12.52 1.96 31.69
CA THR A 294 13.48 1.68 32.76
C THR A 294 12.71 1.24 34.00
N HIS A 295 12.31 -0.03 34.07
CA HIS A 295 11.90 -0.66 35.33
C HIS A 295 13.09 -1.43 35.87
N GLY A 296 13.48 -1.14 37.13
CA GLY A 296 14.56 -1.79 37.87
C GLY A 296 14.29 -3.26 38.22
N SER A 297 13.96 -4.07 37.21
CA SER A 297 13.81 -5.52 37.28
C SER A 297 15.04 -6.18 36.65
N SER A 298 15.60 -7.19 37.30
CA SER A 298 16.74 -7.98 36.80
C SER A 298 16.43 -8.87 35.59
N THR A 299 15.21 -8.79 35.04
CA THR A 299 14.77 -9.51 33.85
C THR A 299 14.59 -8.55 32.67
N ASN A 300 15.19 -8.87 31.52
CA ASN A 300 15.05 -8.08 30.29
C ASN A 300 13.55 -7.99 29.89
N PRO A 301 12.91 -6.80 29.94
CA PRO A 301 11.48 -6.66 29.69
C PRO A 301 11.08 -6.94 28.24
N PHE A 302 12.05 -7.03 27.33
CA PHE A 302 11.87 -7.30 25.90
C PHE A 302 12.23 -8.75 25.53
N ALA A 303 12.38 -9.64 26.52
CA ALA A 303 12.63 -11.06 26.28
C ALA A 303 11.51 -11.67 25.42
N GLY A 304 11.89 -12.21 24.25
CA GLY A 304 10.95 -12.76 23.28
C GLY A 304 10.31 -11.74 22.34
N CYS A 305 10.83 -10.51 22.28
CA CYS A 305 10.62 -9.63 21.13
C CYS A 305 11.18 -10.27 19.85
N GLY A 306 10.48 -10.13 18.72
CA GLY A 306 10.89 -10.68 17.43
C GLY A 306 9.83 -10.52 16.36
N ALA A 307 10.20 -10.83 15.12
CA ALA A 307 9.45 -10.53 13.90
C ALA A 307 8.43 -11.59 13.46
N ALA A 308 8.41 -12.79 14.06
CA ALA A 308 7.68 -13.92 13.47
C ALA A 308 6.18 -13.95 13.83
N THR A 309 5.80 -13.42 14.99
CA THR A 309 4.42 -13.50 15.48
C THR A 309 3.97 -12.19 16.09
N ARG A 310 2.65 -11.95 16.10
CA ARG A 310 2.07 -10.79 16.78
C ARG A 310 2.41 -10.78 18.28
N ALA A 311 2.43 -11.94 18.93
CA ALA A 311 2.78 -12.04 20.35
C ALA A 311 4.23 -11.63 20.63
N GLN A 312 5.16 -11.88 19.70
CA GLN A 312 6.54 -11.41 19.78
C GLN A 312 6.65 -9.91 19.48
N HIS A 313 5.98 -9.40 18.44
CA HIS A 313 5.86 -7.95 18.20
C HIS A 313 5.35 -7.21 19.43
N LEU A 314 4.36 -7.76 20.12
CA LEU A 314 3.78 -7.16 21.33
C LEU A 314 4.79 -6.94 22.48
N LYS A 315 5.90 -7.68 22.47
CA LYS A 315 6.98 -7.58 23.45
C LYS A 315 8.10 -6.65 23.02
N CYS A 316 8.08 -6.15 21.79
CA CYS A 316 9.10 -5.25 21.29
C CYS A 316 8.86 -3.81 21.77
N PRO A 317 9.93 -3.01 21.95
CA PRO A 317 9.77 -1.56 22.02
C PRO A 317 9.01 -1.08 20.79
N TYR A 318 8.11 -0.11 20.98
CA TYR A 318 7.13 0.26 19.98
C TYR A 318 7.79 0.80 18.70
N GLY A 319 8.89 1.56 18.85
CA GLY A 319 9.67 2.08 17.73
C GLY A 319 10.86 1.21 17.29
N ASP A 320 11.01 -0.01 17.80
CA ASP A 320 12.10 -0.92 17.41
C ASP A 320 11.72 -1.66 16.12
N LEU A 321 11.98 -1.01 14.96
CA LEU A 321 11.67 -1.60 13.67
C LEU A 321 12.64 -2.72 13.34
N THR A 322 13.92 -2.59 13.71
CA THR A 322 14.92 -3.66 13.50
C THR A 322 14.43 -5.01 14.03
N ARG A 323 13.98 -5.10 15.29
CA ARG A 323 13.57 -6.39 15.86
C ARG A 323 12.24 -6.92 15.32
N LYS A 324 11.39 -6.04 14.79
CA LYS A 324 10.08 -6.38 14.25
C LYS A 324 10.09 -6.67 12.76
N CYS A 325 10.97 -6.03 12.02
CA CYS A 325 11.03 -6.05 10.57
C CYS A 325 12.33 -6.62 10.01
N GLY A 326 13.30 -6.89 10.87
CA GLY A 326 14.67 -7.19 10.46
C GLY A 326 15.51 -5.92 10.26
N PRO A 327 16.85 -6.04 10.26
CA PRO A 327 17.73 -4.93 9.92
C PRO A 327 17.67 -4.62 8.41
N LEU A 328 17.97 -3.38 8.06
CA LEU A 328 18.11 -2.95 6.67
C LEU A 328 19.41 -3.50 6.10
N SER A 329 19.31 -4.29 5.04
CA SER A 329 20.45 -4.95 4.39
C SER A 329 20.47 -4.62 2.91
N TYR A 330 21.67 -4.54 2.32
CA TYR A 330 21.83 -4.28 0.89
C TYR A 330 21.34 -5.49 0.08
N THR A 331 20.43 -5.24 -0.86
CA THR A 331 19.80 -6.27 -1.70
C THR A 331 20.42 -6.34 -3.09
N ASN A 332 20.84 -5.19 -3.64
CA ASN A 332 21.47 -5.10 -4.96
C ASN A 332 22.45 -3.92 -5.02
N GLY A 333 23.75 -4.21 -4.90
CA GLY A 333 24.79 -3.18 -4.93
C GLY A 333 24.63 -2.18 -3.78
N ASP A 334 24.36 -0.91 -4.12
CA ASP A 334 24.12 0.18 -3.18
C ASP A 334 22.66 0.30 -2.73
N GLN A 335 21.75 -0.53 -3.26
CA GLN A 335 20.33 -0.53 -2.92
C GLN A 335 20.02 -1.37 -1.68
N ILE A 336 19.17 -0.82 -0.82
CA ILE A 336 18.51 -1.46 0.31
C ILE A 336 17.02 -1.51 0.01
N GLN A 337 16.46 -2.72 -0.01
CA GLN A 337 15.02 -2.93 -0.03
C GLN A 337 14.58 -3.73 1.20
N ALA A 338 13.49 -3.30 1.83
CA ALA A 338 12.87 -4.02 2.93
C ALA A 338 11.35 -3.81 2.91
N PHE A 339 10.59 -4.86 3.23
CA PHE A 339 9.14 -4.74 3.44
C PHE A 339 8.66 -5.62 4.59
N CYS A 340 7.95 -5.01 5.54
CA CYS A 340 7.39 -5.69 6.70
C CYS A 340 6.01 -5.15 7.09
N THR A 341 5.30 -5.92 7.91
CA THR A 341 4.06 -5.47 8.56
C THR A 341 4.27 -5.37 10.07
N ASP A 342 4.22 -4.16 10.63
CA ASP A 342 4.18 -3.95 12.06
C ASP A 342 2.74 -4.05 12.59
N THR A 343 2.53 -4.82 13.64
CA THR A 343 1.22 -5.13 14.23
C THR A 343 0.87 -4.26 15.44
N GLN A 344 1.71 -3.30 15.79
CA GLN A 344 1.54 -2.37 16.91
C GLN A 344 1.48 -0.91 16.44
N LEU A 345 2.20 -0.56 15.37
CA LEU A 345 2.28 0.82 14.89
C LEU A 345 0.89 1.38 14.55
N GLY A 346 0.73 2.67 14.85
CA GLY A 346 -0.47 3.44 14.65
C GLY A 346 -0.12 4.73 13.91
N ILE A 347 -0.97 5.09 12.96
CA ILE A 347 -0.83 6.29 12.12
C ILE A 347 -2.07 7.20 12.37
N TYR A 348 -1.83 8.44 12.85
CA TYR A 348 -2.71 9.65 12.93
C TYR A 348 -3.89 9.77 13.93
N PRO A 349 -4.39 11.01 14.22
CA PRO A 349 -3.70 12.17 14.82
C PRO A 349 -3.67 12.12 16.36
N TYR A 350 -4.07 11.00 16.97
CA TYR A 350 -4.04 10.80 18.43
C TYR A 350 -3.25 9.57 18.86
N GLU A 351 -2.65 8.84 17.91
CA GLU A 351 -1.97 7.58 18.18
C GLU A 351 -0.63 7.50 17.43
N SER A 352 0.44 7.58 18.22
CA SER A 352 1.78 7.01 18.03
C SER A 352 2.74 7.55 16.98
N VAL A 353 2.29 8.03 15.82
CA VAL A 353 3.13 8.83 14.90
C VAL A 353 2.66 10.28 15.02
N ASN A 354 3.17 10.95 16.05
CA ASN A 354 2.97 12.39 16.20
C ASN A 354 3.84 13.13 15.16
N VAL A 355 3.58 14.42 14.97
CA VAL A 355 4.46 15.38 14.25
C VAL A 355 5.91 15.42 14.74
N ASN A 356 6.24 14.65 15.80
CA ASN A 356 7.52 14.57 16.49
C ASN A 356 8.22 13.22 16.31
N THR A 357 7.67 12.29 15.51
CA THR A 357 8.31 10.99 15.27
C THR A 357 9.34 11.10 14.14
N ILE A 358 10.56 10.65 14.41
CA ILE A 358 11.68 10.61 13.47
C ILE A 358 12.05 9.15 13.24
N LEU A 359 12.22 8.79 11.97
CA LEU A 359 12.88 7.57 11.56
C LEU A 359 14.39 7.78 11.64
N VAL A 360 15.09 6.92 12.36
CA VAL A 360 16.54 6.96 12.51
C VAL A 360 17.12 5.65 12.01
N ILE A 361 18.15 5.73 11.18
CA ILE A 361 18.96 4.61 10.73
C ILE A 361 20.32 4.70 11.44
N GLU A 362 20.74 3.60 12.04
CA GLU A 362 22.01 3.49 12.75
C GLU A 362 23.00 2.58 12.00
N ASP A 363 24.29 2.80 12.22
CA ASP A 363 25.35 1.86 11.83
C ASP A 363 25.42 0.66 12.79
N GLU A 364 26.36 -0.25 12.52
CA GLU A 364 26.59 -1.45 13.33
C GLU A 364 27.13 -1.14 14.73
N ASP A 365 27.73 0.04 14.91
CA ASP A 365 28.26 0.53 16.19
C ASP A 365 27.18 1.24 17.03
N GLY A 366 25.97 1.43 16.47
CA GLY A 366 24.84 2.10 17.12
C GLY A 366 24.84 3.62 17.00
N ASN A 367 25.65 4.19 16.10
CA ASN A 367 25.65 5.62 15.83
C ASN A 367 24.57 5.96 14.80
N ASN A 368 23.91 7.10 14.97
CA ASN A 368 22.92 7.58 14.00
C ASN A 368 23.61 7.94 12.67
N LEU A 369 23.27 7.24 11.59
CA LEU A 369 23.76 7.51 10.23
C LEU A 369 22.87 8.48 9.48
N ALA A 370 21.55 8.29 9.57
CA ALA A 370 20.57 9.08 8.85
C ALA A 370 19.29 9.21 9.65
N CYS A 371 18.59 10.32 9.47
CA CYS A 371 17.27 10.48 10.07
C CYS A 371 16.33 11.27 9.16
N ALA A 372 15.03 10.99 9.29
CA ALA A 372 14.00 11.56 8.46
C ALA A 372 12.67 11.67 9.23
N LYS A 373 11.90 12.72 8.94
CA LYS A 373 10.53 12.85 9.44
C LYS A 373 9.56 12.20 8.48
N PHE A 374 8.53 11.54 9.02
CA PHE A 374 7.41 11.07 8.22
C PHE A 374 6.47 12.23 7.88
N GLU A 375 6.26 12.47 6.59
CA GLU A 375 5.31 13.44 6.05
C GLU A 375 4.14 12.71 5.40
N PRO A 376 2.89 13.20 5.56
CA PRO A 376 1.75 12.59 4.89
C PRO A 376 1.90 12.73 3.37
N VAL A 377 1.74 11.63 2.65
CA VAL A 377 1.64 11.67 1.19
C VAL A 377 0.28 12.23 0.82
N VAL A 378 0.29 13.31 0.03
CA VAL A 378 -0.93 13.94 -0.46
C VAL A 378 -1.36 13.21 -1.73
N PRO A 379 -2.60 12.70 -1.80
CA PRO A 379 -3.14 12.12 -3.02
C PRO A 379 -3.10 13.10 -4.20
N VAL A 380 -2.78 12.59 -5.39
CA VAL A 380 -2.75 13.36 -6.63
C VAL A 380 -4.03 13.12 -7.40
N ALA A 381 -4.59 14.21 -7.96
CA ALA A 381 -5.77 14.16 -8.81
C ALA A 381 -5.50 14.91 -10.11
N ALA A 382 -6.10 14.45 -11.20
CA ALA A 382 -6.03 15.14 -12.48
C ALA A 382 -7.40 15.13 -13.17
N ASN A 383 -7.62 16.10 -14.05
CA ASN A 383 -8.84 16.22 -14.84
C ASN A 383 -8.57 15.94 -16.31
N ILE A 384 -9.54 15.31 -16.95
CA ILE A 384 -9.64 15.15 -18.40
C ILE A 384 -10.88 15.93 -18.84
N ASP A 385 -10.72 16.94 -19.68
CA ASP A 385 -11.83 17.66 -20.32
C ASP A 385 -11.61 17.70 -21.84
N ILE A 386 -12.48 17.04 -22.58
CA ILE A 386 -12.47 16.99 -24.04
C ILE A 386 -13.76 17.61 -24.55
N ARG A 387 -13.66 18.66 -25.37
CA ARG A 387 -14.79 19.39 -25.96
C ARG A 387 -14.64 19.53 -27.46
N ASN A 388 -15.02 18.49 -28.20
CA ASN A 388 -15.08 18.52 -29.66
C ASN A 388 -16.54 18.45 -30.11
N ARG A 389 -16.85 18.90 -31.34
CA ARG A 389 -18.24 19.06 -31.82
C ARG A 389 -19.16 17.84 -31.58
N ASN A 390 -18.61 16.61 -31.60
CA ASN A 390 -19.35 15.37 -31.43
C ASN A 390 -18.85 14.47 -30.29
N VAL A 391 -17.76 14.83 -29.61
CA VAL A 391 -17.14 14.05 -28.53
C VAL A 391 -16.96 14.95 -27.32
N TYR A 392 -17.56 14.54 -26.20
CA TYR A 392 -17.44 15.20 -24.92
C TYR A 392 -17.00 14.19 -23.87
N VAL A 393 -15.91 14.47 -23.16
CA VAL A 393 -15.42 13.60 -22.08
C VAL A 393 -15.05 14.47 -20.90
N ALA A 394 -15.80 14.36 -19.81
CA ALA A 394 -15.31 14.79 -18.51
C ALA A 394 -14.84 13.55 -17.74
N GLY A 395 -13.60 13.62 -17.28
CA GLY A 395 -12.94 12.55 -16.54
C GLY A 395 -12.16 13.11 -15.37
N ARG A 396 -12.04 12.29 -14.33
CA ARG A 396 -11.19 12.55 -13.17
C ARG A 396 -10.29 11.34 -12.96
N LEU A 397 -9.00 11.59 -12.82
CA LEU A 397 -7.99 10.63 -12.40
C LEU A 397 -7.66 10.90 -10.95
N PHE A 398 -7.42 9.84 -10.18
CA PHE A 398 -7.09 9.94 -8.77
C PHE A 398 -6.16 8.80 -8.36
N GLN A 399 -5.07 9.12 -7.68
CA GLN A 399 -4.12 8.15 -7.14
C GLN A 399 -3.76 8.56 -5.70
N TYR A 400 -3.96 7.67 -4.73
CA TYR A 400 -3.73 7.96 -3.31
C TYR A 400 -2.23 8.05 -2.99
N ASP A 401 -1.45 7.08 -3.47
CA ASP A 401 0.00 7.05 -3.36
C ASP A 401 0.62 6.24 -4.51
N PRO A 402 1.96 6.27 -4.70
CA PRO A 402 2.66 5.58 -5.79
C PRO A 402 2.38 4.07 -5.94
N HIS A 403 1.97 3.38 -4.88
CA HIS A 403 1.72 1.93 -4.88
C HIS A 403 0.27 1.57 -5.21
N ASP A 404 -0.63 2.56 -5.23
CA ASP A 404 -2.02 2.37 -5.60
C ASP A 404 -2.22 2.51 -7.11
N PRO A 405 -3.20 1.82 -7.70
CA PRO A 405 -3.63 2.08 -9.07
C PRO A 405 -4.19 3.49 -9.20
N THR A 406 -4.25 3.97 -10.43
CA THR A 406 -5.02 5.17 -10.73
C THR A 406 -6.48 4.82 -10.91
N TYR A 407 -7.34 5.46 -10.12
CA TYR A 407 -8.78 5.41 -10.24
C TYR A 407 -9.24 6.43 -11.28
N VAL A 408 -10.02 5.96 -12.24
CA VAL A 408 -10.53 6.74 -13.37
C VAL A 408 -12.04 6.84 -13.23
N GLN A 409 -12.55 8.06 -13.10
CA GLN A 409 -13.97 8.36 -13.06
C GLN A 409 -14.34 9.12 -14.34
N PHE A 410 -15.15 8.53 -15.19
CA PHE A 410 -15.79 9.24 -16.30
C PHE A 410 -17.20 9.68 -15.90
N TYR A 411 -17.58 10.90 -16.26
CA TYR A 411 -18.92 11.43 -16.04
C TYR A 411 -19.27 12.40 -17.17
N ASN A 412 -20.56 12.60 -17.41
CA ASN A 412 -21.06 13.46 -18.49
C ASN A 412 -20.31 13.21 -19.81
N THR A 413 -20.26 11.98 -20.30
CA THR A 413 -19.51 11.66 -21.53
C THR A 413 -20.46 11.50 -22.70
N ARG A 414 -20.09 11.97 -23.89
CA ARG A 414 -20.71 11.66 -25.18
C ARG A 414 -19.61 11.19 -26.12
N LEU A 415 -19.56 9.90 -26.38
CA LEU A 415 -18.40 9.26 -27.00
C LEU A 415 -18.58 8.91 -28.48
N GLY A 416 -19.80 9.04 -29.04
CA GLY A 416 -20.04 8.82 -30.47
C GLY A 416 -19.58 7.43 -30.95
N THR A 417 -18.64 7.42 -31.91
CA THR A 417 -18.01 6.23 -32.51
C THR A 417 -16.72 5.80 -31.81
N ALA A 418 -16.46 6.30 -30.59
CA ALA A 418 -15.25 5.95 -29.85
C ALA A 418 -15.11 4.44 -29.66
N SER A 419 -13.91 3.93 -29.91
CA SER A 419 -13.53 2.53 -29.79
C SER A 419 -12.60 2.31 -28.60
N HIS A 420 -11.63 3.19 -28.40
CA HIS A 420 -10.65 3.16 -27.31
C HIS A 420 -10.07 4.55 -27.03
N PHE A 421 -9.26 4.62 -25.97
CA PHE A 421 -8.56 5.83 -25.55
C PHE A 421 -7.05 5.64 -25.67
N GLN A 422 -6.33 6.75 -25.83
CA GLN A 422 -4.88 6.77 -25.76
C GLN A 422 -4.38 8.02 -25.01
N VAL A 423 -3.19 7.91 -24.43
CA VAL A 423 -2.39 9.05 -23.97
C VAL A 423 -1.25 9.27 -24.96
N ARG A 424 -1.08 10.52 -25.41
CA ARG A 424 0.01 10.91 -26.32
C ARG A 424 1.06 11.74 -25.59
N ALA A 425 2.30 11.66 -26.06
CA ALA A 425 3.46 12.21 -25.36
C ALA A 425 3.46 13.74 -25.21
N HIS A 426 2.77 14.48 -26.09
CA HIS A 426 2.71 15.94 -26.05
C HIS A 426 1.32 16.43 -25.65
N PRO A 427 1.22 17.60 -24.99
CA PRO A 427 -0.07 18.24 -24.74
C PRO A 427 -0.73 18.69 -26.05
N VAL A 428 -2.04 18.90 -26.00
CA VAL A 428 -2.81 19.57 -27.05
C VAL A 428 -2.22 20.97 -27.25
N PRO A 429 -1.88 21.37 -28.49
CA PRO A 429 -1.33 22.69 -28.78
C PRO A 429 -2.31 23.82 -28.42
N PRO A 430 -1.83 25.06 -28.28
CA PRO A 430 -2.67 26.21 -27.91
C PRO A 430 -3.83 26.51 -28.87
N ASP A 431 -3.73 26.05 -30.12
CA ASP A 431 -4.79 26.19 -31.13
C ASP A 431 -5.97 25.21 -30.92
N GLY A 432 -5.85 24.29 -29.96
CA GLY A 432 -6.85 23.27 -29.68
C GLY A 432 -6.95 22.17 -30.73
N SER A 433 -6.02 22.12 -31.70
CA SER A 433 -6.01 21.09 -32.72
C SER A 433 -5.56 19.75 -32.15
N CYS A 434 -6.15 18.64 -32.61
CA CYS A 434 -5.68 17.30 -32.24
C CYS A 434 -4.49 16.84 -33.12
N THR A 435 -3.64 17.77 -33.55
CA THR A 435 -2.48 17.52 -34.41
C THR A 435 -1.19 17.76 -33.64
N GLY A 436 -0.09 17.10 -34.03
CA GLY A 436 1.21 17.29 -33.36
C GLY A 436 1.32 16.73 -31.93
N LEU A 437 0.41 15.83 -31.53
CA LEU A 437 0.37 15.26 -30.17
C LEU A 437 1.52 14.28 -29.84
N GLY A 438 2.36 13.97 -30.83
CA GLY A 438 3.46 13.02 -30.69
C GLY A 438 3.04 11.55 -30.71
N PRO A 439 3.98 10.63 -30.42
CA PRO A 439 3.70 9.20 -30.37
C PRO A 439 2.78 8.85 -29.19
N VAL A 440 2.25 7.62 -29.20
CA VAL A 440 1.61 7.03 -28.01
C VAL A 440 2.63 7.07 -26.87
N TYR A 441 2.19 7.50 -25.69
CA TYR A 441 3.08 7.70 -24.55
C TYR A 441 3.67 6.37 -24.09
N GLU A 442 4.99 6.27 -24.15
CA GLU A 442 5.73 5.12 -23.62
C GLU A 442 7.08 5.57 -23.08
N PRO A 443 7.18 5.80 -21.78
CA PRO A 443 8.39 6.30 -21.18
C PRO A 443 9.47 5.21 -20.96
N ARG A 444 9.13 3.92 -21.07
CA ARG A 444 10.10 2.80 -20.89
C ARG A 444 11.10 2.70 -22.04
N PHE A 445 10.81 3.31 -23.19
CA PHE A 445 11.73 3.36 -24.32
C PHE A 445 12.39 4.75 -24.42
N ARG A 446 13.60 4.88 -23.87
CA ARG A 446 14.50 5.98 -24.22
C ARG A 446 15.01 5.75 -25.63
N PHE A 447 14.41 6.45 -26.60
CA PHE A 447 14.77 6.50 -28.01
C PHE A 447 14.48 5.21 -28.80
N THR A 448 13.54 5.29 -29.75
CA THR A 448 13.85 5.14 -31.18
C THR A 448 12.60 5.44 -32.01
N ASN A 449 12.80 6.09 -33.16
CA ASN A 449 11.82 6.22 -34.24
C ASN A 449 11.54 4.84 -34.89
N LEU A 450 11.17 3.84 -34.09
CA LEU A 450 10.79 2.53 -34.62
C LEU A 450 9.29 2.54 -34.95
N PRO A 451 8.90 2.08 -36.16
CA PRO A 451 7.51 1.84 -36.47
C PRO A 451 6.90 0.89 -35.44
N SER A 452 5.63 1.10 -35.06
CA SER A 452 4.92 0.25 -34.11
C SER A 452 5.04 -1.25 -34.45
N SER A 453 5.19 -1.61 -35.73
CA SER A 453 5.41 -2.97 -36.20
C SER A 453 6.74 -3.63 -35.80
N VAL A 454 7.80 -2.85 -35.56
CA VAL A 454 9.13 -3.38 -35.19
C VAL A 454 9.24 -3.64 -33.68
N LEU A 455 8.53 -2.87 -32.85
CA LEU A 455 8.47 -3.06 -31.40
C LEU A 455 7.69 -4.32 -31.01
N ILE A 456 6.66 -4.68 -31.80
CA ILE A 456 5.86 -5.90 -31.61
C ILE A 456 6.71 -7.18 -31.72
N ASN A 457 7.79 -7.15 -32.51
CA ASN A 457 8.60 -8.35 -32.80
C ASN A 457 9.72 -8.63 -31.80
N GLN A 458 10.05 -7.69 -30.90
CA GLN A 458 11.13 -7.91 -29.92
C GLN A 458 10.62 -8.29 -28.52
N THR A 459 9.40 -7.89 -28.14
CA THR A 459 8.81 -8.25 -26.84
C THR A 459 7.53 -9.08 -26.96
N GLY A 460 6.88 -9.12 -28.12
CA GLY A 460 5.53 -9.69 -28.26
C GLY A 460 4.43 -8.84 -27.62
N ASP A 461 4.74 -7.70 -26.98
CA ASP A 461 3.77 -6.87 -26.26
C ASP A 461 3.33 -5.65 -27.08
N ARG A 462 2.01 -5.52 -27.27
CA ARG A 462 1.35 -4.31 -27.78
C ARG A 462 1.12 -3.26 -26.67
N ASP A 463 1.77 -3.42 -25.52
CA ASP A 463 1.27 -2.88 -24.25
C ASP A 463 1.89 -1.53 -23.87
N PHE A 464 1.85 -0.55 -24.79
CA PHE A 464 2.31 0.81 -24.51
C PHE A 464 1.56 1.39 -23.30
N LEU A 465 2.24 2.10 -22.38
CA LEU A 465 1.59 2.71 -21.21
C LEU A 465 0.41 3.61 -21.62
N GLY A 466 0.59 4.40 -22.67
CA GLY A 466 -0.43 5.26 -23.24
C GLY A 466 -1.43 4.57 -24.17
N GLU A 467 -1.27 3.29 -24.51
CA GLU A 467 -2.32 2.54 -25.22
C GLU A 467 -3.31 2.01 -24.20
N LEU A 468 -4.54 2.52 -24.19
CA LEU A 468 -5.55 2.19 -23.19
C LEU A 468 -6.63 1.25 -23.72
N GLN A 469 -6.54 0.82 -24.98
CA GLN A 469 -7.36 -0.25 -25.49
C GLN A 469 -7.26 -1.45 -24.55
N ASN A 470 -8.39 -2.05 -24.20
CA ASN A 470 -8.49 -3.18 -23.29
C ASN A 470 -8.15 -2.90 -21.81
N LYS A 471 -7.51 -1.78 -21.46
CA LYS A 471 -7.20 -1.39 -20.07
C LYS A 471 -8.26 -0.50 -19.46
N ILE A 472 -8.79 0.40 -20.28
CA ILE A 472 -9.91 1.25 -19.95
C ILE A 472 -11.03 0.94 -20.92
N ILE A 473 -12.12 0.40 -20.38
CA ILE A 473 -13.33 0.11 -21.13
C ILE A 473 -13.97 1.44 -21.53
N VAL A 474 -14.20 1.62 -22.83
CA VAL A 474 -15.00 2.73 -23.33
C VAL A 474 -16.45 2.49 -22.91
N PRO A 475 -17.04 3.39 -22.12
CA PRO A 475 -18.41 3.18 -21.65
C PRO A 475 -19.41 3.30 -22.79
N ASN A 476 -20.46 2.50 -22.72
CA ASN A 476 -21.50 2.43 -23.74
C ASN A 476 -22.29 3.75 -23.79
N GLN A 477 -22.06 4.56 -24.82
CA GLN A 477 -22.78 5.76 -25.29
C GLN A 477 -23.63 6.56 -24.27
N SER A 478 -23.16 7.79 -23.98
CA SER A 478 -23.81 8.85 -23.19
C SER A 478 -23.96 8.58 -21.68
N ILE A 479 -22.87 8.52 -20.92
CA ILE A 479 -22.98 8.41 -19.46
C ILE A 479 -23.45 9.74 -18.86
N ARG A 480 -24.65 9.76 -18.28
CA ARG A 480 -25.12 10.88 -17.42
C ARG A 480 -24.64 10.76 -15.96
N ASN A 481 -24.33 9.54 -15.52
CA ASN A 481 -23.84 9.23 -14.17
C ASN A 481 -22.30 9.02 -14.15
N SER A 482 -21.73 8.61 -13.02
CA SER A 482 -20.31 8.27 -12.92
C SER A 482 -20.02 6.81 -13.30
N TYR A 483 -18.96 6.59 -14.07
CA TYR A 483 -18.40 5.28 -14.39
C TYR A 483 -16.96 5.20 -13.88
N TYR A 484 -16.70 4.24 -13.00
CA TYR A 484 -15.41 4.09 -12.32
C TYR A 484 -14.64 2.90 -12.87
N GLN A 485 -13.35 3.10 -13.09
CA GLN A 485 -12.38 2.07 -13.47
C GLN A 485 -11.10 2.27 -12.66
N ARG A 486 -10.24 1.25 -12.62
CA ARG A 486 -8.90 1.32 -12.01
C ARG A 486 -7.89 0.83 -13.02
N THR A 487 -6.71 1.42 -13.04
CA THR A 487 -5.64 1.03 -13.96
C THR A 487 -4.27 1.33 -13.37
N SER A 488 -3.31 0.45 -13.60
CA SER A 488 -1.88 0.66 -13.27
C SER A 488 -1.13 1.42 -14.37
N TYR A 489 -1.78 1.74 -15.48
CA TYR A 489 -1.12 2.29 -16.68
C TYR A 489 -1.18 3.82 -16.79
N LEU A 490 -1.88 4.49 -15.89
CA LEU A 490 -2.01 5.96 -15.86
C LEU A 490 -1.40 6.56 -14.60
N PRO A 491 -0.12 6.29 -14.26
CA PRO A 491 0.46 6.84 -13.04
C PRO A 491 0.33 8.37 -13.02
N LEU A 492 0.01 8.91 -11.85
CA LEU A 492 -0.03 10.34 -11.58
C LEU A 492 1.20 10.81 -10.79
N PHE A 493 1.88 9.90 -10.11
CA PHE A 493 3.16 10.13 -9.42
C PHE A 493 4.38 9.78 -10.29
N GLY A 494 5.53 10.34 -9.90
CA GLY A 494 6.83 10.04 -10.48
C GLY A 494 7.07 10.60 -11.89
N ASP A 495 8.24 10.29 -12.43
CA ASP A 495 8.70 10.78 -13.73
C ASP A 495 7.85 10.28 -14.91
N TYR A 496 7.10 9.20 -14.67
CA TYR A 496 6.23 8.60 -15.66
C TYR A 496 4.79 9.12 -15.63
N SER A 497 4.52 10.14 -14.80
CA SER A 497 3.20 10.75 -14.67
C SER A 497 2.58 11.13 -16.02
N VAL A 498 1.30 10.84 -16.18
CA VAL A 498 0.51 11.22 -17.37
C VAL A 498 0.00 12.67 -17.31
N ILE A 499 0.21 13.38 -16.20
CA ILE A 499 -0.18 14.79 -16.08
C ILE A 499 0.65 15.64 -17.04
N GLY A 500 0.00 16.60 -17.71
CA GLY A 500 0.61 17.44 -18.75
C GLY A 500 0.69 16.78 -20.13
N ARG A 501 0.20 15.55 -20.28
CA ARG A 501 0.05 14.84 -21.56
C ARG A 501 -1.34 15.05 -22.15
N SER A 502 -1.53 14.69 -23.43
CA SER A 502 -2.86 14.71 -24.03
C SER A 502 -3.55 13.35 -23.94
N PHE A 503 -4.84 13.38 -23.59
CA PHE A 503 -5.76 12.26 -23.64
C PHE A 503 -6.57 12.34 -24.94
N VAL A 504 -6.65 11.23 -25.66
CA VAL A 504 -7.18 11.15 -27.01
C VAL A 504 -8.25 10.07 -27.11
N VAL A 505 -9.31 10.37 -27.85
CA VAL A 505 -10.40 9.45 -28.17
C VAL A 505 -10.26 9.03 -29.63
N LEU A 506 -10.24 7.73 -29.89
CA LEU A 506 -10.10 7.15 -31.23
C LEU A 506 -11.36 6.39 -31.64
N ASP A 507 -11.63 6.33 -32.94
CA ASP A 507 -12.67 5.47 -33.51
C ASP A 507 -12.11 4.09 -33.95
N ASN A 508 -12.95 3.24 -34.55
CA ASN A 508 -12.52 1.91 -35.02
C ASN A 508 -11.51 1.94 -36.18
N ASN A 509 -11.30 3.10 -36.80
CA ASN A 509 -10.36 3.29 -37.91
C ASN A 509 -9.06 3.97 -37.45
N GLU A 510 -8.82 4.05 -36.13
CA GLU A 510 -7.67 4.73 -35.53
C GLU A 510 -7.63 6.25 -35.78
N PHE A 511 -8.75 6.87 -36.14
CA PHE A 511 -8.83 8.33 -36.28
C PHE A 511 -9.07 9.00 -34.94
N VAL A 512 -8.32 10.06 -34.67
CA VAL A 512 -8.53 10.93 -33.51
C VAL A 512 -9.82 11.73 -33.70
N ILE A 513 -10.84 11.44 -32.87
CA ILE A 513 -12.15 12.10 -32.91
C ILE A 513 -12.34 13.12 -31.78
N GLY A 514 -11.44 13.15 -30.80
CA GLY A 514 -11.40 14.16 -29.75
C GLY A 514 -10.09 14.10 -28.96
N CYS A 515 -9.68 15.24 -28.41
CA CYS A 515 -8.48 15.32 -27.59
C CYS A 515 -8.62 16.41 -26.51
N GLY A 516 -7.88 16.25 -25.42
CA GLY A 516 -7.80 17.23 -24.34
C GLY A 516 -6.55 16.98 -23.50
N ASN A 517 -6.21 17.91 -22.62
CA ASN A 517 -5.06 17.76 -21.74
C ASN A 517 -5.46 17.07 -20.43
N ILE A 518 -4.57 16.20 -19.94
CA ILE A 518 -4.62 15.71 -18.56
C ILE A 518 -3.99 16.82 -17.71
N THR A 519 -4.82 17.48 -16.91
CA THR A 519 -4.40 18.67 -16.14
C THR A 519 -4.41 18.35 -14.66
N ASP A 520 -3.42 18.86 -13.93
CA ASP A 520 -3.38 18.75 -12.48
C ASP A 520 -4.64 19.39 -11.88
N ALA A 521 -5.30 18.67 -10.99
CA ALA A 521 -6.49 19.12 -10.30
C ALA A 521 -6.10 19.53 -8.88
N ASP A 522 -5.72 20.81 -8.70
CA ASP A 522 -5.37 21.36 -7.38
C ASP A 522 -6.51 21.08 -6.36
N PRO A 523 -6.26 20.24 -5.34
CA PRO A 523 -7.27 19.91 -4.33
C PRO A 523 -7.74 21.12 -3.54
N ASN A 524 -6.97 22.21 -3.49
CA ASN A 524 -7.38 23.44 -2.81
C ASN A 524 -8.36 24.29 -3.62
N ARG A 525 -8.45 24.07 -4.94
CA ARG A 525 -9.33 24.83 -5.85
C ARG A 525 -10.61 24.10 -6.21
N ASP A 526 -10.67 22.78 -6.01
CA ASP A 526 -11.87 21.97 -6.23
C ASP A 526 -12.50 21.60 -4.88
N GLU A 527 -13.53 22.33 -4.47
CA GLU A 527 -14.22 22.09 -3.19
C GLU A 527 -14.85 20.69 -3.12
N ASN A 528 -15.19 20.07 -4.24
CA ASN A 528 -15.67 18.69 -4.26
C ASN A 528 -14.53 17.69 -4.06
N LEU A 529 -13.35 17.96 -4.61
CA LEU A 529 -12.12 17.20 -4.34
C LEU A 529 -11.70 17.33 -2.88
N ARG A 530 -11.70 18.56 -2.36
CA ARG A 530 -11.43 18.83 -0.95
C ARG A 530 -12.44 18.09 -0.07
N ARG A 531 -13.75 18.10 -0.42
CA ARG A 531 -14.77 17.35 0.34
C ARG A 531 -14.63 15.84 0.21
N SER A 532 -14.26 15.29 -0.95
CA SER A 532 -14.00 13.84 -1.05
C SER A 532 -12.75 13.47 -0.24
N LEU A 533 -11.64 14.21 -0.37
CA LEU A 533 -10.43 14.06 0.45
C LEU A 533 -10.70 14.27 1.96
N GLU A 534 -11.54 15.23 2.34
CA GLU A 534 -11.94 15.48 3.73
C GLU A 534 -12.93 14.43 4.26
N PHE A 535 -13.78 13.87 3.40
CA PHE A 535 -14.61 12.71 3.74
C PHE A 535 -13.72 11.48 4.05
N TYR A 536 -12.54 11.41 3.43
CA TYR A 536 -11.50 10.43 3.73
C TYR A 536 -10.69 10.75 5.00
N HIS A 537 -10.63 12.01 5.44
CA HIS A 537 -9.96 12.43 6.69
C HIS A 537 -10.88 12.55 7.91
N LYS A 538 -12.21 12.54 7.75
CA LYS A 538 -13.14 12.60 8.89
C LYS A 538 -13.50 11.19 9.39
N PRO A 539 -13.21 10.84 10.65
CA PRO A 539 -13.73 9.62 11.25
C PRO A 539 -15.26 9.73 11.31
N ARG A 540 -15.96 8.74 10.74
CA ARG A 540 -17.36 8.52 11.16
C ARG A 540 -17.33 8.15 12.64
N PRO A 541 -18.09 8.84 13.50
CA PRO A 541 -18.42 8.30 14.82
C PRO A 541 -19.23 7.02 14.57
N TRP A 542 -18.66 5.86 14.87
CA TRP A 542 -19.41 4.61 14.84
C TRP A 542 -20.23 4.52 16.13
N TYR A 543 -21.46 5.05 16.06
CA TYR A 543 -22.59 4.54 16.81
C TYR A 543 -23.58 3.95 15.80
N GLU A 544 -24.18 2.84 16.21
CA GLU A 544 -25.11 1.93 15.52
C GLU A 544 -24.48 0.77 14.75
#